data_AF-A0A330GVI7-F1
#
_entry.id   AF-A0A330GVI7-F1
#
_cell.length_a   1.000
_cell.length_b   1.000
_cell.length_c   1.000
_cell.angle_alpha   90.00
_cell.angle_beta   90.00
_cell.angle_gamma   90.00
#
_symmetry.space_group_name_H-M   'P 1'
#
loop_
_entity.id
_entity.type
_entity.pdbx_description
1 polymer ?
#
loop_
_entity_poly.entity_id
_entity_poly.type
_entity_poly.pdbx_seq_one_letter_code
_entity_poly.pdbx_strand_id
1 'polypeptide(L)'
;MKSRSVIGGAIALLLLAAGSPPAAFAQDALQPYQLVRSLQLIQDRIAGGDHAALPMQAKLLEMIDARMRDANAEDFKEPKNFRALLVYGMSGGNPVTVAAAASRAMADPQSLAIAKGIVAYLNGRPANAIEMLKPIDPMSVPPDIGAFLALVKGSLLAADDPAQALALLDEARLLSPGTLVEEAALRRSVGIAAAQGDAARFALASTQYVASYLYSPYASQFADAFVSGVITLHMAISQDKIADITSMMDPEREKVVYLRIARRAAIDGMTELSAFAAAKAALGRNGGGSQDDPRSQLYSSLSTMTSASVDEVRAKLGKIDRSKLSQSDRDLLDAAQAVAGEVVAPVKTPGKAEAAPAAAKGNEANSAAEASADPANADLPPVEGAMPDQPAVASSDPPVASGDQQVASGDPAKDTPSAASPPSARPLARTTNETPAAAPMQADAAPVVQASAPTAPNAQDPIDTAVANTRRQLDQIDQLLGAAPK
;
A
#
# COMPACT_ATOMS: atom_id res chain seq x y z
N MET A 1 84.55 45.28 -19.04
CA MET A 1 84.50 46.62 -19.68
C MET A 1 83.51 46.57 -20.82
N LYS A 2 82.62 47.58 -20.98
CA LYS A 2 81.89 47.95 -22.23
C LYS A 2 80.98 46.87 -22.88
N SER A 3 79.74 47.13 -23.29
CA SER A 3 78.91 48.35 -23.25
C SER A 3 77.42 47.99 -23.20
N ARG A 4 76.60 48.88 -22.63
CA ARG A 4 75.17 48.99 -22.94
C ARG A 4 75.00 49.74 -24.26
N SER A 5 73.96 49.41 -25.04
CA SER A 5 73.21 50.44 -25.75
C SER A 5 71.77 50.00 -25.98
N VAL A 6 70.84 50.95 -25.86
CA VAL A 6 69.40 50.82 -26.12
C VAL A 6 69.07 51.74 -27.28
N ILE A 7 68.24 51.28 -28.21
CA ILE A 7 67.39 51.97 -29.21
C ILE A 7 66.75 50.79 -29.99
N GLY A 8 65.45 50.69 -30.30
CA GLY A 8 64.33 51.62 -30.19
C GLY A 8 63.66 51.79 -31.55
N GLY A 9 62.44 51.27 -31.77
CA GLY A 9 61.65 51.59 -32.98
C GLY A 9 60.74 50.49 -33.57
N ALA A 10 59.45 50.59 -33.26
CA ALA A 10 58.29 50.44 -34.15
C ALA A 10 57.99 49.13 -34.97
N ILE A 11 56.83 48.56 -34.62
CA ILE A 11 55.71 48.13 -35.50
C ILE A 11 55.94 47.00 -36.52
N ALA A 12 55.32 45.85 -36.25
CA ALA A 12 54.35 45.21 -37.17
C ALA A 12 53.44 44.23 -36.41
N LEU A 13 52.11 44.38 -36.54
CA LEU A 13 51.15 43.33 -36.14
C LEU A 13 51.32 42.14 -37.08
N LEU A 14 51.43 40.92 -36.54
CA LEU A 14 51.05 39.72 -37.29
C LEU A 14 50.43 38.67 -36.36
N LEU A 15 49.10 38.57 -36.48
CA LEU A 15 48.28 37.37 -36.27
C LEU A 15 48.55 36.54 -35.00
N LEU A 16 47.84 36.90 -33.92
CA LEU A 16 47.28 35.88 -33.04
C LEU A 16 46.32 35.02 -33.86
N ALA A 17 46.80 33.90 -34.39
CA ALA A 17 45.94 32.78 -34.73
C ALA A 17 45.41 32.22 -33.40
N ALA A 18 44.27 32.75 -32.95
CA ALA A 18 43.49 32.14 -31.89
C ALA A 18 42.94 30.81 -32.42
N GLY A 19 43.78 29.77 -32.37
CA GLY A 19 43.29 28.41 -32.42
C GLY A 19 42.35 28.25 -31.25
N SER A 20 41.04 28.10 -31.53
CA SER A 20 40.07 27.71 -30.52
C SER A 20 40.66 26.53 -29.75
N PRO A 21 40.65 26.52 -28.40
CA PRO A 21 40.94 25.28 -27.70
C PRO A 21 40.00 24.22 -28.28
N PRO A 22 40.50 23.02 -28.64
CA PRO A 22 39.59 21.94 -29.03
C PRO A 22 38.57 21.82 -27.91
N ALA A 23 37.28 21.79 -28.26
CA ALA A 23 36.21 21.73 -27.28
C ALA A 23 36.54 20.59 -26.31
N ALA A 24 36.96 20.96 -25.09
CA ALA A 24 37.27 19.98 -24.06
C ALA A 24 36.02 19.16 -23.91
N PHE A 25 36.13 17.83 -24.11
CA PHE A 25 35.00 16.91 -24.21
C PHE A 25 33.92 17.34 -23.23
N ALA A 26 32.85 17.95 -23.76
CA ALA A 26 31.68 18.21 -22.96
C ALA A 26 31.32 16.83 -22.40
N GLN A 27 31.25 16.70 -21.08
CA GLN A 27 30.77 15.46 -20.50
C GLN A 27 29.33 15.34 -20.98
N ASP A 28 29.11 14.49 -22.00
CA ASP A 28 27.82 14.39 -22.67
C ASP A 28 26.76 14.20 -21.59
N ALA A 29 25.84 15.16 -21.51
CA ALA A 29 24.88 15.22 -20.42
C ALA A 29 24.10 13.91 -20.40
N LEU A 30 24.07 13.26 -19.23
CA LEU A 30 23.59 11.89 -19.09
C LEU A 30 22.24 11.71 -19.80
N GLN A 31 22.16 10.69 -20.62
CA GLN A 31 20.95 10.33 -21.34
C GLN A 31 19.86 9.91 -20.34
N PRO A 32 18.58 10.18 -20.62
CA PRO A 32 17.46 9.81 -19.76
C PRO A 32 17.54 8.37 -19.23
N TYR A 33 17.89 7.40 -20.08
CA TYR A 33 18.03 6.00 -19.67
C TYR A 33 19.17 5.73 -18.68
N GLN A 34 20.25 6.52 -18.70
CA GLN A 34 21.38 6.36 -17.78
C GLN A 34 20.98 6.83 -16.37
N LEU A 35 20.31 7.97 -16.27
CA LEU A 35 19.81 8.49 -15.00
C LEU A 35 18.76 7.56 -14.36
N VAL A 36 17.80 7.07 -15.15
CA VAL A 36 16.78 6.11 -14.66
C VAL A 36 17.41 4.79 -14.24
N ARG A 37 18.44 4.29 -14.95
CA ARG A 37 19.16 3.09 -14.50
C ARG A 37 19.93 3.33 -13.19
N SER A 38 20.46 4.53 -12.97
CA SER A 38 21.06 4.91 -11.68
C SER A 38 20.02 4.95 -10.56
N LEU A 39 18.81 5.47 -10.82
CA LEU A 39 17.70 5.46 -9.86
C LEU A 39 17.33 4.03 -9.45
N GLN A 40 17.16 3.12 -10.41
CA GLN A 40 16.86 1.71 -10.13
C GLN A 40 17.91 1.07 -9.22
N LEU A 41 19.20 1.22 -9.53
CA LEU A 41 20.28 0.66 -8.70
C LEU A 41 20.31 1.21 -7.27
N ILE A 42 19.83 2.43 -7.05
CA ILE A 42 19.67 3.02 -5.71
C ILE A 42 18.40 2.48 -5.03
N GLN A 43 17.28 2.38 -5.74
CA GLN A 43 16.04 1.77 -5.26
C GLN A 43 16.23 0.31 -4.82
N ASP A 44 16.98 -0.48 -5.59
CA ASP A 44 17.29 -1.89 -5.28
C ASP A 44 18.15 -2.02 -4.00
N ARG A 45 19.12 -1.12 -3.81
CA ARG A 45 19.90 -1.03 -2.56
C ARG A 45 19.01 -0.66 -1.37
N ILE A 46 18.07 0.26 -1.55
CA ILE A 46 17.13 0.69 -0.51
C ILE A 46 16.18 -0.44 -0.13
N ALA A 47 15.67 -1.20 -1.10
CA ALA A 47 14.89 -2.43 -0.85
C ALA A 47 15.70 -3.47 -0.06
N GLY A 48 16.99 -3.62 -0.37
CA GLY A 48 17.95 -4.44 0.38
C GLY A 48 18.36 -3.88 1.75
N GLY A 49 17.93 -2.67 2.12
CA GLY A 49 18.13 -2.07 3.44
C GLY A 49 19.16 -0.95 3.56
N ASP A 50 19.67 -0.43 2.44
CA ASP A 50 20.57 0.75 2.44
C ASP A 50 19.77 2.06 2.59
N HIS A 51 19.30 2.33 3.81
CA HIS A 51 18.49 3.52 4.12
C HIS A 51 19.28 4.82 3.92
N ALA A 52 20.61 4.78 3.97
CA ALA A 52 21.47 5.94 3.74
C ALA A 52 21.43 6.45 2.28
N ALA A 53 20.96 5.63 1.34
CA ALA A 53 20.81 6.00 -0.07
C ALA A 53 19.50 6.78 -0.37
N LEU A 54 18.58 6.93 0.59
CA LEU A 54 17.31 7.65 0.41
C LEU A 54 17.46 9.10 -0.12
N PRO A 55 18.37 9.96 0.39
CA PRO A 55 18.57 11.29 -0.18
C PRO A 55 19.07 11.26 -1.63
N MET A 56 19.80 10.20 -2.02
CA MET A 56 20.29 10.02 -3.37
C MET A 56 19.16 9.62 -4.34
N GLN A 57 18.20 8.81 -3.88
CA GLN A 57 16.98 8.50 -4.63
C GLN A 57 16.19 9.78 -4.95
N ALA A 58 15.95 10.61 -3.95
CA ALA A 58 15.25 11.89 -4.12
C ALA A 58 15.99 12.82 -5.11
N LYS A 59 17.31 12.93 -5.00
CA LYS A 59 18.10 13.76 -5.93
C LYS A 59 18.11 13.19 -7.36
N LEU A 60 18.13 11.87 -7.53
CA LEU A 60 18.03 11.24 -8.85
C LEU A 60 16.66 11.48 -9.48
N LEU A 61 15.56 11.39 -8.72
CA LEU A 61 14.22 11.74 -9.21
C LEU A 61 14.15 13.20 -9.69
N GLU A 62 14.71 14.15 -8.95
CA GLU A 62 14.81 15.57 -9.33
C GLU A 62 15.62 15.77 -10.63
N MET A 63 16.77 15.09 -10.75
CA MET A 63 17.62 15.16 -11.94
C MET A 63 16.97 14.53 -13.18
N ILE A 64 16.25 13.41 -13.00
CA ILE A 64 15.48 12.78 -14.08
C ILE A 64 14.33 13.69 -14.50
N ASP A 65 13.59 14.27 -13.55
CA ASP A 65 12.50 15.21 -13.84
C ASP A 65 12.99 16.38 -14.71
N ALA A 66 14.11 17.00 -14.33
CA ALA A 66 14.75 18.05 -15.12
C ALA A 66 15.13 17.56 -16.53
N ARG A 67 15.85 16.45 -16.64
CA ARG A 67 16.29 15.92 -17.95
C ARG A 67 15.12 15.53 -18.85
N MET A 68 14.02 15.02 -18.30
CA MET A 68 12.80 14.64 -19.03
C MET A 68 11.96 15.87 -19.44
N ARG A 69 11.96 16.96 -18.65
CA ARG A 69 11.35 18.24 -19.05
C ARG A 69 12.09 18.86 -20.23
N ASP A 70 13.43 18.83 -20.21
CA ASP A 70 14.26 19.40 -21.27
C ASP A 70 14.37 18.48 -22.51
N ALA A 71 14.00 17.19 -22.38
CA ALA A 71 14.08 16.22 -23.46
C ALA A 71 13.13 16.55 -24.63
N ASN A 72 13.66 16.46 -25.85
CA ASN A 72 12.94 16.78 -27.09
C ASN A 72 12.67 15.51 -27.95
N ALA A 73 12.05 15.67 -29.11
CA ALA A 73 11.69 14.55 -29.98
C ALA A 73 12.90 13.73 -30.50
N GLU A 74 14.08 14.35 -30.65
CA GLU A 74 15.32 13.65 -31.04
C GLU A 74 15.85 12.77 -29.91
N ASP A 75 15.78 13.22 -28.65
CA ASP A 75 16.17 12.39 -27.48
C ASP A 75 15.35 11.09 -27.43
N PHE A 76 14.07 11.15 -27.81
CA PHE A 76 13.16 9.99 -27.81
C PHE A 76 13.26 9.11 -29.07
N LYS A 77 14.14 9.42 -30.04
CA LYS A 77 14.46 8.49 -31.14
C LYS A 77 15.27 7.27 -30.68
N GLU A 78 16.01 7.37 -29.58
CA GLU A 78 16.60 6.21 -28.89
C GLU A 78 15.51 5.56 -28.03
N PRO A 79 15.02 4.34 -28.38
CA PRO A 79 13.89 3.74 -27.68
C PRO A 79 14.12 3.57 -26.18
N LYS A 80 15.36 3.40 -25.72
CA LYS A 80 15.69 3.32 -24.28
C LYS A 80 15.28 4.58 -23.53
N ASN A 81 15.37 5.78 -24.14
CA ASN A 81 14.96 7.02 -23.48
C ASN A 81 13.45 7.09 -23.28
N PHE A 82 12.65 6.58 -24.23
CA PHE A 82 11.21 6.48 -24.03
C PHE A 82 10.85 5.41 -22.99
N ARG A 83 11.49 4.23 -23.01
CA ARG A 83 11.28 3.22 -21.96
C ARG A 83 11.65 3.75 -20.56
N ALA A 84 12.72 4.52 -20.47
CA ALA A 84 13.14 5.18 -19.24
C ALA A 84 12.10 6.20 -18.74
N LEU A 85 11.40 6.91 -19.63
CA LEU A 85 10.28 7.79 -19.25
C LEU A 85 9.12 7.01 -18.61
N LEU A 86 8.78 5.84 -19.17
CA LEU A 86 7.74 4.97 -18.62
C LEU A 86 8.12 4.40 -17.24
N VAL A 87 9.36 3.90 -17.12
CA VAL A 87 9.91 3.42 -15.84
C VAL A 87 9.94 4.54 -14.80
N TYR A 88 10.46 5.72 -15.16
CA TYR A 88 10.45 6.89 -14.27
C TYR A 88 9.05 7.21 -13.74
N GLY A 89 8.02 7.20 -14.60
CA GLY A 89 6.64 7.37 -14.17
C GLY A 89 6.19 6.29 -13.17
N MET A 90 6.45 5.01 -13.45
CA MET A 90 6.06 3.91 -12.55
C MET A 90 6.88 3.87 -11.24
N SER A 91 8.08 4.46 -11.22
CA SER A 91 8.96 4.62 -10.05
C SER A 91 8.68 5.88 -9.22
N GLY A 92 7.49 6.49 -9.35
CA GLY A 92 7.09 7.68 -8.60
C GLY A 92 7.47 9.02 -9.24
N GLY A 93 7.71 9.05 -10.55
CA GLY A 93 8.01 10.26 -11.30
C GLY A 93 6.84 11.24 -11.45
N ASN A 94 7.15 12.51 -11.71
CA ASN A 94 6.17 13.59 -11.82
C ASN A 94 5.20 13.34 -13.00
N PRO A 95 3.87 13.22 -12.77
CA PRO A 95 2.89 12.94 -13.82
C PRO A 95 2.82 14.01 -14.90
N VAL A 96 3.07 15.28 -14.55
CA VAL A 96 3.07 16.39 -15.52
C VAL A 96 4.25 16.26 -16.48
N THR A 97 5.43 15.95 -15.95
CA THR A 97 6.64 15.69 -16.75
C THR A 97 6.46 14.47 -17.64
N VAL A 98 5.91 13.37 -17.12
CA VAL A 98 5.63 12.15 -17.91
C VAL A 98 4.67 12.44 -19.06
N ALA A 99 3.55 13.12 -18.79
CA ALA A 99 2.58 13.48 -19.82
C ALA A 99 3.17 14.40 -20.89
N ALA A 100 3.89 15.45 -20.49
CA ALA A 100 4.48 16.42 -21.40
C ALA A 100 5.61 15.83 -22.25
N ALA A 101 6.47 14.98 -21.67
CA ALA A 101 7.52 14.29 -22.42
C ALA A 101 6.93 13.27 -23.40
N ALA A 102 5.92 12.50 -22.97
CA ALA A 102 5.24 11.53 -23.83
C ALA A 102 4.53 12.20 -25.02
N SER A 103 3.99 13.41 -24.86
CA SER A 103 3.35 14.15 -25.97
C SER A 103 4.35 14.70 -27.01
N ARG A 104 5.64 14.81 -26.67
CA ARG A 104 6.71 15.24 -27.60
C ARG A 104 7.38 14.08 -28.32
N ALA A 105 7.24 12.85 -27.82
CA ALA A 105 7.93 11.68 -28.34
C ALA A 105 7.23 11.09 -29.58
N MET A 106 8.03 10.71 -30.58
CA MET A 106 7.57 9.87 -31.68
C MET A 106 7.67 8.39 -31.30
N ALA A 107 6.82 7.96 -30.37
CA ALA A 107 6.74 6.57 -29.91
C ALA A 107 5.62 5.79 -30.64
N ASP A 108 5.70 4.46 -30.60
CA ASP A 108 4.69 3.58 -31.19
C ASP A 108 3.35 3.63 -30.40
N PRO A 109 2.22 3.20 -31.00
CA PRO A 109 0.91 3.28 -30.35
C PRO A 109 0.79 2.52 -29.02
N GLN A 110 1.51 1.41 -28.85
CA GLN A 110 1.48 0.63 -27.61
C GLN A 110 2.26 1.34 -26.51
N SER A 111 3.46 1.84 -26.81
CA SER A 111 4.25 2.67 -25.90
C SER A 111 3.51 3.93 -25.46
N LEU A 112 2.77 4.59 -26.36
CA LEU A 112 1.90 5.73 -26.04
C LEU A 112 0.67 5.35 -25.19
N ALA A 113 0.12 4.14 -25.37
CA ALA A 113 -0.96 3.62 -24.52
C ALA A 113 -0.46 3.35 -23.08
N ILE A 114 0.72 2.75 -22.93
CA ILE A 114 1.38 2.57 -21.63
C ILE A 114 1.59 3.93 -20.95
N ALA A 115 2.12 4.93 -21.66
CA ALA A 115 2.32 6.28 -21.11
C ALA A 115 1.00 6.89 -20.58
N LYS A 116 -0.09 6.79 -21.35
CA LYS A 116 -1.41 7.30 -20.92
C LYS A 116 -1.95 6.58 -19.69
N GLY A 117 -1.80 5.26 -19.63
CA GLY A 117 -2.22 4.46 -18.48
C GLY A 117 -1.44 4.78 -17.20
N ILE A 118 -0.11 4.95 -17.30
CA ILE A 118 0.75 5.41 -16.19
C ILE A 118 0.34 6.81 -15.73
N VAL A 119 0.11 7.75 -16.67
CA VAL A 119 -0.38 9.09 -16.34
C VAL A 119 -1.79 9.05 -15.72
N ALA A 120 -2.65 8.10 -16.08
CA ALA A 120 -3.94 7.91 -15.42
C ALA A 120 -3.77 7.42 -13.97
N TYR A 121 -2.90 6.43 -13.75
CA TYR A 121 -2.57 5.87 -12.44
C TYR A 121 -1.99 6.95 -11.50
N LEU A 122 -0.95 7.67 -11.93
CA LEU A 122 -0.29 8.73 -11.16
C LEU A 122 -1.21 9.91 -10.82
N ASN A 123 -2.25 10.18 -11.63
CA ASN A 123 -3.23 11.23 -11.38
C ASN A 123 -4.47 10.73 -10.61
N GLY A 124 -4.38 9.59 -9.92
CA GLY A 124 -5.46 9.12 -9.06
C GLY A 124 -6.67 8.52 -9.78
N ARG A 125 -6.51 8.04 -11.03
CA ARG A 125 -7.63 7.55 -11.86
C ARG A 125 -7.50 6.05 -12.16
N PRO A 126 -7.77 5.14 -11.19
CA PRO A 126 -7.55 3.71 -11.33
C PRO A 126 -8.35 3.09 -12.47
N ALA A 127 -9.65 3.38 -12.59
CA ALA A 127 -10.51 2.84 -13.64
C ALA A 127 -9.97 3.15 -15.05
N ASN A 128 -9.56 4.39 -15.29
CA ASN A 128 -8.97 4.82 -16.57
C ASN A 128 -7.61 4.15 -16.81
N ALA A 129 -6.80 3.98 -15.76
CA ALA A 129 -5.52 3.27 -15.85
C ALA A 129 -5.71 1.80 -16.21
N ILE A 130 -6.67 1.12 -15.56
CA ILE A 130 -7.06 -0.27 -15.86
C ILE A 130 -7.53 -0.37 -17.32
N GLU A 131 -8.44 0.50 -17.77
CA GLU A 131 -8.94 0.48 -19.16
C GLU A 131 -7.80 0.59 -20.19
N MET A 132 -6.85 1.51 -19.97
CA MET A 132 -5.71 1.75 -20.88
C MET A 132 -4.65 0.64 -20.84
N LEU A 133 -4.39 0.04 -19.67
CA LEU A 133 -3.33 -0.95 -19.47
C LEU A 133 -3.81 -2.41 -19.62
N LYS A 134 -5.12 -2.67 -19.55
CA LYS A 134 -5.73 -4.00 -19.72
C LYS A 134 -5.28 -4.75 -20.97
N PRO A 135 -5.27 -4.18 -22.19
CA PRO A 135 -4.89 -4.92 -23.41
C PRO A 135 -3.39 -5.20 -23.53
N ILE A 136 -2.56 -4.69 -22.61
CA ILE A 136 -1.10 -4.75 -22.71
C ILE A 136 -0.58 -5.86 -21.78
N ASP A 137 -0.13 -6.96 -22.38
CA ASP A 137 0.51 -8.06 -21.66
C ASP A 137 1.92 -7.64 -21.18
N PRO A 138 2.23 -7.67 -19.86
CA PRO A 138 3.55 -7.33 -19.34
C PRO A 138 4.68 -8.24 -19.84
N MET A 139 4.37 -9.49 -20.21
CA MET A 139 5.34 -10.45 -20.76
C MET A 139 5.61 -10.22 -22.26
N SER A 140 4.76 -9.43 -22.94
CA SER A 140 4.92 -9.07 -24.36
C SER A 140 5.81 -7.84 -24.61
N VAL A 141 6.11 -7.07 -23.55
CA VAL A 141 6.94 -5.86 -23.61
C VAL A 141 8.37 -6.14 -23.08
N PRO A 142 9.36 -5.28 -23.40
CA PRO A 142 10.70 -5.38 -22.82
C PRO A 142 10.66 -5.49 -21.28
N PRO A 143 11.44 -6.40 -20.65
CA PRO A 143 11.35 -6.70 -19.21
C PRO A 143 11.57 -5.48 -18.30
N ASP A 144 12.34 -4.49 -18.75
CA ASP A 144 12.57 -3.22 -18.03
C ASP A 144 11.28 -2.40 -17.83
N ILE A 145 10.31 -2.50 -18.75
CA ILE A 145 8.94 -2.00 -18.58
C ILE A 145 8.05 -3.07 -17.95
N GLY A 146 8.12 -4.31 -18.43
CA GLY A 146 7.20 -5.39 -18.09
C GLY A 146 7.06 -5.60 -16.59
N ALA A 147 8.17 -5.60 -15.84
CA ALA A 147 8.13 -5.79 -14.40
C ALA A 147 7.32 -4.70 -13.66
N PHE A 148 7.56 -3.43 -14.00
CA PHE A 148 6.83 -2.30 -13.41
C PHE A 148 5.37 -2.26 -13.87
N LEU A 149 5.10 -2.59 -15.14
CA LEU A 149 3.74 -2.66 -15.68
C LEU A 149 2.93 -3.78 -15.00
N ALA A 150 3.54 -4.94 -14.77
CA ALA A 150 2.94 -6.05 -14.04
C ALA A 150 2.64 -5.66 -12.58
N LEU A 151 3.59 -4.99 -11.90
CA LEU A 151 3.39 -4.47 -10.55
C LEU A 151 2.22 -3.46 -10.49
N VAL A 152 2.18 -2.48 -11.38
CA VAL A 152 1.10 -1.46 -11.43
C VAL A 152 -0.25 -2.10 -11.72
N LYS A 153 -0.35 -2.97 -12.74
CA LYS A 153 -1.60 -3.67 -13.08
C LYS A 153 -2.06 -4.59 -11.93
N GLY A 154 -1.15 -5.34 -11.32
CA GLY A 154 -1.47 -6.21 -10.19
C GLY A 154 -1.99 -5.43 -8.99
N SER A 155 -1.43 -4.25 -8.73
CA SER A 155 -1.85 -3.38 -7.63
C SER A 155 -3.21 -2.72 -7.89
N LEU A 156 -3.47 -2.32 -9.13
CA LEU A 156 -4.76 -1.76 -9.56
C LEU A 156 -5.91 -2.79 -9.49
N LEU A 157 -5.62 -4.07 -9.76
CA LEU A 157 -6.62 -5.14 -9.75
C LEU A 157 -6.80 -5.81 -8.38
N ALA A 158 -6.04 -5.42 -7.35
CA ALA A 158 -6.01 -6.12 -6.06
C ALA A 158 -7.38 -6.24 -5.35
N ALA A 159 -8.29 -5.29 -5.58
CA ALA A 159 -9.65 -5.32 -5.05
C ALA A 159 -10.66 -6.00 -6.00
N ASP A 160 -10.60 -5.68 -7.30
CA ASP A 160 -11.60 -6.10 -8.29
C ASP A 160 -11.38 -7.52 -8.84
N ASP A 161 -10.13 -7.93 -9.02
CA ASP A 161 -9.73 -9.25 -9.50
C ASP A 161 -8.45 -9.71 -8.78
N PRO A 162 -8.57 -10.15 -7.51
CA PRO A 162 -7.42 -10.55 -6.69
C PRO A 162 -6.65 -11.75 -7.25
N ALA A 163 -7.31 -12.62 -8.04
CA ALA A 163 -6.64 -13.75 -8.68
C ALA A 163 -5.73 -13.29 -9.82
N GLN A 164 -6.24 -12.43 -10.72
CA GLN A 164 -5.43 -11.83 -11.78
C GLN A 164 -4.35 -10.90 -11.23
N ALA A 165 -4.65 -10.18 -10.14
CA ALA A 165 -3.70 -9.34 -9.43
C ALA A 165 -2.49 -10.16 -8.95
N LEU A 166 -2.74 -11.26 -8.25
CA LEU A 166 -1.71 -12.17 -7.76
C LEU A 166 -0.84 -12.77 -8.89
N ALA A 167 -1.44 -13.11 -10.03
CA ALA A 167 -0.70 -13.59 -11.20
C ALA A 167 0.22 -12.50 -11.80
N LEU A 168 -0.25 -11.25 -11.90
CA LEU A 168 0.56 -10.12 -12.35
C LEU A 168 1.69 -9.79 -11.36
N LEU A 169 1.46 -9.95 -10.06
CA LEU A 169 2.52 -9.80 -9.06
C LEU A 169 3.58 -10.91 -9.18
N ASP A 170 3.22 -12.14 -9.58
CA ASP A 170 4.21 -13.17 -9.91
C ASP A 170 5.02 -12.84 -11.17
N GLU A 171 4.39 -12.31 -12.23
CA GLU A 171 5.08 -11.81 -13.42
C GLU A 171 6.08 -10.71 -13.08
N ALA A 172 5.69 -9.75 -12.24
CA ALA A 172 6.58 -8.66 -11.78
C ALA A 172 7.86 -9.20 -11.11
N ARG A 173 7.71 -10.24 -10.28
CA ARG A 173 8.80 -10.91 -9.55
C ARG A 173 9.68 -11.75 -10.49
N LEU A 174 9.07 -12.43 -11.46
CA LEU A 174 9.77 -13.21 -12.48
C LEU A 174 10.62 -12.32 -13.40
N LEU A 175 10.11 -11.14 -13.76
CA LEU A 175 10.78 -10.18 -14.64
C LEU A 175 11.85 -9.34 -13.94
N SER A 176 11.79 -9.18 -12.61
CA SER A 176 12.74 -8.33 -11.86
C SER A 176 13.05 -8.86 -10.44
N PRO A 177 13.63 -10.06 -10.30
CA PRO A 177 14.03 -10.60 -9.01
C PRO A 177 15.20 -9.82 -8.40
N GLY A 178 15.26 -9.72 -7.08
CA GLY A 178 16.31 -9.00 -6.35
C GLY A 178 16.20 -7.47 -6.40
N THR A 179 15.01 -6.93 -6.69
CA THR A 179 14.77 -5.48 -6.90
C THR A 179 13.67 -4.94 -5.99
N LEU A 180 13.51 -3.61 -5.98
CA LEU A 180 12.34 -2.97 -5.35
C LEU A 180 10.99 -3.45 -5.93
N VAL A 181 10.96 -3.91 -7.19
CA VAL A 181 9.74 -4.45 -7.81
C VAL A 181 9.34 -5.79 -7.18
N GLU A 182 10.30 -6.68 -6.93
CA GLU A 182 10.04 -7.94 -6.23
C GLU A 182 9.61 -7.71 -4.77
N GLU A 183 10.28 -6.79 -4.06
CA GLU A 183 9.91 -6.40 -2.68
C GLU A 183 8.43 -6.02 -2.59
N ALA A 184 7.99 -5.12 -3.48
CA ALA A 184 6.64 -4.58 -3.47
C ALA A 184 5.61 -5.63 -3.90
N ALA A 185 5.95 -6.44 -4.91
CA ALA A 185 5.08 -7.52 -5.36
C ALA A 185 4.90 -8.60 -4.28
N LEU A 186 5.94 -8.97 -3.53
CA LEU A 186 5.86 -9.86 -2.38
C LEU A 186 5.00 -9.25 -1.27
N ARG A 187 5.30 -8.01 -0.86
CA ARG A 187 4.58 -7.28 0.20
C ARG A 187 3.07 -7.16 -0.10
N ARG A 188 2.71 -6.80 -1.34
CA ARG A 188 1.29 -6.75 -1.79
C ARG A 188 0.66 -8.15 -1.86
N SER A 189 1.40 -9.16 -2.34
CA SER A 189 0.90 -10.54 -2.44
C SER A 189 0.52 -11.14 -1.08
N VAL A 190 1.23 -10.81 0.00
CA VAL A 190 0.92 -11.28 1.37
C VAL A 190 -0.49 -10.88 1.80
N GLY A 191 -0.85 -9.60 1.64
CA GLY A 191 -2.19 -9.12 1.99
C GLY A 191 -3.30 -9.73 1.12
N ILE A 192 -3.09 -9.79 -0.19
CA ILE A 192 -4.10 -10.32 -1.13
C ILE A 192 -4.30 -11.83 -0.91
N ALA A 193 -3.23 -12.61 -0.74
CA ALA A 193 -3.33 -14.05 -0.48
C ALA A 193 -4.08 -14.35 0.85
N ALA A 194 -3.83 -13.57 1.90
CA ALA A 194 -4.58 -13.68 3.14
C ALA A 194 -6.08 -13.38 2.96
N ALA A 195 -6.42 -12.30 2.25
CA ALA A 195 -7.81 -11.94 1.96
C ALA A 195 -8.54 -12.98 1.10
N GLN A 196 -7.83 -13.73 0.27
CA GLN A 196 -8.37 -14.84 -0.54
C GLN A 196 -8.41 -16.20 0.18
N GLY A 197 -7.93 -16.29 1.43
CA GLY A 197 -7.85 -17.57 2.14
C GLY A 197 -6.71 -18.48 1.67
N ASP A 198 -5.83 -18.03 0.78
CA ASP A 198 -4.74 -18.82 0.21
C ASP A 198 -3.54 -18.86 1.16
N ALA A 199 -3.65 -19.73 2.17
CA ALA A 199 -2.61 -19.94 3.18
C ALA A 199 -1.28 -20.44 2.58
N ALA A 200 -1.31 -21.21 1.49
CA ALA A 200 -0.10 -21.71 0.84
C ALA A 200 0.69 -20.56 0.20
N ARG A 201 0.01 -19.68 -0.55
CA ARG A 201 0.62 -18.52 -1.18
C ARG A 201 1.02 -17.45 -0.18
N PHE A 202 0.20 -17.20 0.84
CA PHE A 202 0.54 -16.33 1.96
C PHE A 202 1.85 -16.78 2.64
N ALA A 203 1.96 -18.07 2.96
CA ALA A 203 3.15 -18.63 3.60
C ALA A 203 4.39 -18.57 2.67
N LEU A 204 4.22 -18.80 1.37
CA LEU A 204 5.30 -18.72 0.38
C LEU A 204 5.82 -17.29 0.21
N ALA A 205 4.93 -16.33 -0.05
CA ALA A 205 5.28 -14.92 -0.21
C ALA A 205 5.92 -14.35 1.06
N SER A 206 5.40 -14.71 2.24
CA SER A 206 5.98 -14.31 3.53
C SER A 206 7.37 -14.91 3.76
N THR A 207 7.58 -16.20 3.42
CA THR A 207 8.91 -16.83 3.50
C THR A 207 9.92 -16.10 2.60
N GLN A 208 9.52 -15.76 1.38
CA GLN A 208 10.38 -15.09 0.39
C GLN A 208 10.68 -13.63 0.77
N TYR A 209 9.68 -12.90 1.29
CA TYR A 209 9.90 -11.54 1.79
C TYR A 209 10.89 -11.52 2.95
N VAL A 210 10.70 -12.41 3.94
CA VAL A 210 11.55 -12.47 5.12
C VAL A 210 12.98 -12.92 4.77
N ALA A 211 13.15 -13.77 3.75
CA ALA A 211 14.48 -14.18 3.27
C ALA A 211 15.32 -13.01 2.71
N SER A 212 14.69 -12.03 2.07
CA SER A 212 15.37 -11.08 1.17
C SER A 212 15.22 -9.60 1.57
N TYR A 213 14.10 -9.22 2.20
CA TYR A 213 13.66 -7.82 2.32
C TYR A 213 13.36 -7.38 3.76
N LEU A 214 13.84 -8.10 4.79
CA LEU A 214 13.67 -7.70 6.21
C LEU A 214 14.21 -6.32 6.57
N TYR A 215 15.17 -5.81 5.82
CA TYR A 215 15.78 -4.50 6.02
C TYR A 215 15.15 -3.42 5.13
N SER A 216 14.21 -3.77 4.24
CA SER A 216 13.44 -2.81 3.44
C SER A 216 12.82 -1.72 4.33
N PRO A 217 12.79 -0.44 3.90
CA PRO A 217 12.07 0.61 4.62
C PRO A 217 10.56 0.32 4.73
N TYR A 218 10.01 -0.56 3.88
CA TYR A 218 8.61 -0.97 3.91
C TYR A 218 8.35 -2.22 4.78
N ALA A 219 9.35 -2.74 5.51
CA ALA A 219 9.24 -3.94 6.33
C ALA A 219 8.17 -3.84 7.45
N SER A 220 7.83 -2.63 7.90
CA SER A 220 6.69 -2.39 8.79
C SER A 220 5.36 -2.78 8.15
N GLN A 221 5.09 -2.31 6.93
CA GLN A 221 3.88 -2.63 6.17
C GLN A 221 3.77 -4.14 5.90
N PHE A 222 4.90 -4.80 5.60
CA PHE A 222 4.93 -6.26 5.52
C PHE A 222 4.57 -6.90 6.87
N ALA A 223 5.13 -6.45 7.98
CA ALA A 223 4.82 -6.99 9.30
C ALA A 223 3.34 -6.78 9.67
N ASP A 224 2.74 -5.67 9.26
CA ASP A 224 1.30 -5.39 9.44
C ASP A 224 0.45 -6.40 8.65
N ALA A 225 0.74 -6.58 7.36
CA ALA A 225 0.05 -7.53 6.49
C ALA A 225 0.26 -9.00 6.94
N PHE A 226 1.47 -9.34 7.41
CA PHE A 226 1.78 -10.68 7.93
C PHE A 226 1.02 -10.99 9.21
N VAL A 227 1.00 -10.07 10.19
CA VAL A 227 0.23 -10.25 11.43
C VAL A 227 -1.26 -10.36 11.13
N SER A 228 -1.80 -9.49 10.28
CA SER A 228 -3.21 -9.55 9.85
C SER A 228 -3.53 -10.89 9.18
N GLY A 229 -2.68 -11.34 8.24
CA GLY A 229 -2.87 -12.60 7.54
C GLY A 229 -2.76 -13.84 8.44
N VAL A 230 -1.87 -13.84 9.45
CA VAL A 230 -1.82 -14.91 10.47
C VAL A 230 -3.14 -15.03 11.24
N ILE A 231 -3.77 -13.90 11.57
CA ILE A 231 -5.07 -13.86 12.27
C ILE A 231 -6.20 -14.34 11.33
N THR A 232 -6.25 -13.82 10.10
CA THR A 232 -7.23 -14.22 9.08
C THR A 232 -7.15 -15.72 8.76
N LEU A 233 -5.94 -16.26 8.64
CA LEU A 233 -5.67 -17.63 8.23
C LEU A 233 -5.44 -18.59 9.40
N HIS A 234 -5.74 -18.24 10.65
CA HIS A 234 -5.34 -18.99 11.84
C HIS A 234 -5.76 -20.48 11.87
N MET A 235 -6.81 -20.88 11.12
CA MET A 235 -7.22 -22.28 10.96
C MET A 235 -6.55 -23.00 9.77
N ALA A 236 -5.94 -22.26 8.85
CA ALA A 236 -5.37 -22.73 7.59
C ALA A 236 -3.83 -22.70 7.55
N ILE A 237 -3.18 -21.85 8.35
CA ILE A 237 -1.73 -21.86 8.57
C ILE A 237 -1.38 -22.52 9.91
N SER A 238 -0.42 -23.44 9.92
CA SER A 238 0.04 -24.09 11.16
C SER A 238 0.94 -23.16 11.99
N GLN A 239 0.89 -23.35 13.31
CA GLN A 239 1.79 -22.65 14.25
C GLN A 239 3.26 -22.92 13.95
N ASP A 240 3.60 -24.15 13.52
CA ASP A 240 4.95 -24.49 13.06
C ASP A 240 5.36 -23.65 11.84
N LYS A 241 4.47 -23.45 10.85
CA LYS A 241 4.80 -22.63 9.68
C LYS A 241 4.97 -21.15 10.01
N ILE A 242 4.24 -20.64 11.00
CA ILE A 242 4.47 -19.30 11.56
C ILE A 242 5.85 -19.24 12.23
N ALA A 243 6.24 -20.29 12.97
CA ALA A 243 7.54 -20.40 13.60
C ALA A 243 8.69 -20.45 12.57
N ASP A 244 8.56 -21.22 11.50
CA ASP A 244 9.55 -21.28 10.42
C ASP A 244 9.81 -19.88 9.84
N ILE A 245 8.76 -19.17 9.44
CA ILE A 245 8.86 -17.83 8.83
C ILE A 245 9.48 -16.83 9.82
N THR A 246 9.03 -16.81 11.07
CA THR A 246 9.53 -15.85 12.07
C THR A 246 10.95 -16.15 12.55
N SER A 247 11.40 -17.41 12.51
CA SER A 247 12.77 -17.79 12.86
C SER A 247 13.84 -17.15 11.95
N MET A 248 13.46 -16.81 10.71
CA MET A 248 14.32 -16.17 9.71
C MET A 248 14.54 -14.67 9.97
N MET A 249 13.75 -14.06 10.85
CA MET A 249 13.93 -12.66 11.29
C MET A 249 15.18 -12.53 12.18
N ASP A 250 15.53 -11.33 12.64
CA ASP A 250 16.37 -11.20 13.85
C ASP A 250 15.52 -11.42 15.12
N PRO A 251 16.16 -11.71 16.29
CA PRO A 251 15.42 -12.03 17.51
C PRO A 251 14.53 -10.90 18.06
N GLU A 252 14.83 -9.64 17.76
CA GLU A 252 14.04 -8.50 18.22
C GLU A 252 12.77 -8.34 17.37
N ARG A 253 12.91 -8.34 16.05
CA ARG A 253 11.76 -8.34 15.12
C ARG A 253 10.86 -9.55 15.32
N GLU A 254 11.43 -10.75 15.50
CA GLU A 254 10.69 -11.97 15.83
C GLU A 254 9.81 -11.77 17.07
N LYS A 255 10.42 -11.28 18.18
CA LYS A 255 9.68 -11.03 19.42
C LYS A 255 8.57 -10.00 19.24
N VAL A 256 8.83 -8.90 18.51
CA VAL A 256 7.83 -7.87 18.23
C VAL A 256 6.67 -8.44 17.41
N VAL A 257 6.93 -9.23 16.37
CA VAL A 257 5.88 -9.88 15.56
C VAL A 257 5.04 -10.83 16.41
N TYR A 258 5.65 -11.66 17.24
CA TYR A 258 4.90 -12.54 18.16
C TYR A 258 4.04 -11.77 19.18
N LEU A 259 4.55 -10.68 19.76
CA LEU A 259 3.74 -9.83 20.66
C LEU A 259 2.53 -9.22 19.95
N ARG A 260 2.67 -8.85 18.68
CA ARG A 260 1.56 -8.32 17.86
C ARG A 260 0.51 -9.39 17.54
N ILE A 261 0.95 -10.59 17.16
CA ILE A 261 0.05 -11.75 16.96
C ILE A 261 -0.68 -12.06 18.27
N ALA A 262 0.03 -12.14 19.40
CA ALA A 262 -0.55 -12.42 20.71
C ALA A 262 -1.61 -11.38 21.12
N ARG A 263 -1.32 -10.07 20.97
CA ARG A 263 -2.28 -8.98 21.25
C ARG A 263 -3.55 -9.14 20.41
N ARG A 264 -3.43 -9.31 19.09
CA ARG A 264 -4.61 -9.39 18.20
C ARG A 264 -5.39 -10.69 18.41
N ALA A 265 -4.71 -11.83 18.55
CA ALA A 265 -5.32 -13.12 18.84
C ALA A 265 -6.05 -13.12 20.20
N ALA A 266 -5.51 -12.44 21.22
CA ALA A 266 -6.18 -12.27 22.51
C ALA A 266 -7.48 -11.45 22.39
N ILE A 267 -7.46 -10.36 21.62
CA ILE A 267 -8.63 -9.49 21.40
C ILE A 267 -9.71 -10.21 20.58
N ASP A 268 -9.33 -10.95 19.54
CA ASP A 268 -10.25 -11.69 18.68
C ASP A 268 -10.67 -13.07 19.26
N GLY A 269 -10.27 -13.41 20.49
CA GLY A 269 -10.68 -14.64 21.19
C GLY A 269 -10.00 -15.94 20.74
N MET A 270 -8.90 -15.85 19.98
CA MET A 270 -8.14 -16.97 19.44
C MET A 270 -7.16 -17.55 20.48
N THR A 271 -7.70 -18.25 21.49
CA THR A 271 -6.96 -18.75 22.67
C THR A 271 -5.63 -19.44 22.33
N GLU A 272 -5.63 -20.44 21.45
CA GLU A 272 -4.44 -21.24 21.15
C GLU A 272 -3.34 -20.42 20.47
N LEU A 273 -3.71 -19.60 19.47
CA LEU A 273 -2.78 -18.74 18.74
C LEU A 273 -2.18 -17.67 19.65
N SER A 274 -2.99 -17.08 20.54
CA SER A 274 -2.51 -16.09 21.51
C SER A 274 -1.54 -16.72 22.52
N ALA A 275 -1.88 -17.89 23.08
CA ALA A 275 -1.01 -18.62 24.00
C ALA A 275 0.34 -19.00 23.34
N PHE A 276 0.29 -19.55 22.11
CA PHE A 276 1.48 -19.87 21.31
C PHE A 276 2.38 -18.65 21.09
N ALA A 277 1.81 -17.54 20.61
CA ALA A 277 2.56 -16.35 20.27
C ALA A 277 3.13 -15.65 21.53
N ALA A 278 2.36 -15.59 22.62
CA ALA A 278 2.84 -15.06 23.91
C ALA A 278 3.99 -15.91 24.47
N ALA A 279 3.91 -17.24 24.39
CA ALA A 279 4.98 -18.15 24.82
C ALA A 279 6.26 -17.96 24.00
N LYS A 280 6.16 -17.88 22.66
CA LYS A 280 7.29 -17.58 21.77
C LYS A 280 7.95 -16.23 22.11
N ALA A 281 7.15 -15.18 22.33
CA ALA A 281 7.65 -13.86 22.73
C ALA A 281 8.31 -13.83 24.12
N ALA A 282 7.83 -14.63 25.07
CA ALA A 282 8.38 -14.72 26.42
C ALA A 282 9.70 -15.51 26.47
N LEU A 283 9.77 -16.65 25.77
CA LEU A 283 10.98 -17.48 25.69
C LEU A 283 12.12 -16.76 24.95
N GLY A 284 11.80 -16.11 23.82
CA GLY A 284 12.78 -15.58 22.87
C GLY A 284 13.63 -16.68 22.22
N ARG A 285 14.27 -16.37 21.09
CA ARG A 285 15.00 -17.35 20.28
C ARG A 285 16.08 -18.14 21.04
N ASN A 286 16.81 -17.45 21.92
CA ASN A 286 17.98 -18.01 22.61
C ASN A 286 17.68 -18.43 24.06
N GLY A 287 16.41 -18.50 24.47
CA GLY A 287 16.01 -18.78 25.86
C GLY A 287 16.32 -17.66 26.88
N GLY A 288 17.01 -16.60 26.45
CA GLY A 288 17.26 -15.38 27.22
C GLY A 288 16.12 -14.35 27.18
N GLY A 289 14.92 -14.75 26.74
CA GLY A 289 13.74 -13.91 26.83
C GLY A 289 13.32 -13.67 28.28
N SER A 290 12.76 -12.49 28.54
CA SER A 290 12.14 -12.22 29.84
C SER A 290 10.83 -12.99 29.93
N GLN A 291 10.81 -14.06 30.73
CA GLN A 291 9.57 -14.71 31.18
C GLN A 291 8.65 -13.71 31.93
N ASP A 292 9.24 -12.63 32.44
CA ASP A 292 8.56 -11.51 33.08
C ASP A 292 8.25 -10.33 32.13
N ASP A 293 8.17 -10.52 30.80
CA ASP A 293 7.65 -9.47 29.90
C ASP A 293 6.15 -9.25 30.18
N PRO A 294 5.74 -8.07 30.71
CA PRO A 294 4.37 -7.85 31.16
C PRO A 294 3.34 -7.94 30.03
N ARG A 295 3.75 -7.73 28.78
CA ARG A 295 2.87 -7.86 27.60
C ARG A 295 2.59 -9.32 27.28
N SER A 296 3.61 -10.19 27.30
CA SER A 296 3.43 -11.63 27.14
C SER A 296 2.54 -12.21 28.24
N GLN A 297 2.69 -11.73 29.48
CA GLN A 297 1.83 -12.12 30.60
C GLN A 297 0.38 -11.63 30.42
N LEU A 298 0.17 -10.40 29.93
CA LEU A 298 -1.16 -9.86 29.63
C LEU A 298 -1.88 -10.70 28.56
N TYR A 299 -1.26 -10.91 27.40
CA TYR A 299 -1.92 -11.58 26.26
C TYR A 299 -2.19 -13.07 26.53
N SER A 300 -1.29 -13.76 27.24
CA SER A 300 -1.53 -15.16 27.67
C SER A 300 -2.57 -15.28 28.79
N SER A 301 -2.68 -14.27 29.67
CA SER A 301 -3.75 -14.25 30.68
C SER A 301 -5.13 -14.04 30.03
N LEU A 302 -5.21 -13.14 29.04
CA LEU A 302 -6.43 -12.94 28.24
C LEU A 302 -6.85 -14.21 27.49
N SER A 303 -5.91 -14.94 26.87
CA SER A 303 -6.23 -16.14 26.09
C SER A 303 -6.88 -17.25 26.93
N THR A 304 -6.55 -17.31 28.23
CA THR A 304 -7.05 -18.32 29.18
C THR A 304 -8.24 -17.86 30.01
N MET A 305 -8.83 -16.70 29.70
CA MET A 305 -9.95 -16.12 30.46
C MET A 305 -11.28 -16.82 30.14
N THR A 306 -11.71 -17.72 31.02
CA THR A 306 -13.01 -18.40 30.98
C THR A 306 -13.69 -18.28 32.35
N SER A 307 -15.00 -18.50 32.44
CA SER A 307 -15.71 -18.46 33.73
C SER A 307 -15.19 -19.47 34.77
N ALA A 308 -14.48 -20.52 34.35
CA ALA A 308 -13.86 -21.50 35.24
C ALA A 308 -12.44 -21.10 35.72
N SER A 309 -11.75 -20.22 34.98
CA SER A 309 -10.36 -19.80 35.24
C SER A 309 -10.23 -18.33 35.65
N VAL A 310 -11.33 -17.57 35.65
CA VAL A 310 -11.38 -16.12 35.85
C VAL A 310 -10.72 -15.65 37.14
N ASP A 311 -10.82 -16.41 38.24
CA ASP A 311 -10.15 -16.07 39.51
C ASP A 311 -8.62 -16.17 39.43
N GLU A 312 -8.11 -17.20 38.76
CA GLU A 312 -6.67 -17.37 38.53
C GLU A 312 -6.15 -16.29 37.57
N VAL A 313 -6.91 -16.01 36.50
CA VAL A 313 -6.59 -14.95 35.53
C VAL A 313 -6.59 -13.59 36.21
N ARG A 314 -7.57 -13.26 37.04
CA ARG A 314 -7.62 -12.02 37.84
C ARG A 314 -6.40 -11.89 38.74
N ALA A 315 -5.97 -12.97 39.39
CA ALA A 315 -4.76 -12.99 40.22
C ALA A 315 -3.46 -12.85 39.41
N LYS A 316 -3.41 -13.31 38.15
CA LYS A 316 -2.28 -13.07 37.22
C LYS A 316 -2.27 -11.62 36.73
N LEU A 317 -3.39 -11.11 36.23
CA LEU A 317 -3.55 -9.73 35.76
C LEU A 317 -3.18 -8.70 36.84
N GLY A 318 -3.52 -8.97 38.11
CA GLY A 318 -3.18 -8.11 39.24
C GLY A 318 -1.67 -8.03 39.58
N LYS A 319 -0.83 -8.92 39.04
CA LYS A 319 0.63 -8.92 39.23
C LYS A 319 1.40 -8.20 38.10
N ILE A 320 0.71 -7.84 37.02
CA ILE A 320 1.34 -7.26 35.84
C ILE A 320 1.83 -5.84 36.14
N ASP A 321 3.12 -5.60 35.90
CA ASP A 321 3.75 -4.29 36.11
C ASP A 321 3.26 -3.27 35.08
N ARG A 322 2.25 -2.50 35.49
CA ARG A 322 1.61 -1.45 34.69
C ARG A 322 2.58 -0.39 34.18
N SER A 323 3.72 -0.16 34.86
CA SER A 323 4.69 0.87 34.46
C SER A 323 5.46 0.52 33.17
N LYS A 324 5.46 -0.76 32.79
CA LYS A 324 6.14 -1.32 31.61
C LYS A 324 5.20 -1.57 30.42
N LEU A 325 3.92 -1.20 30.54
CA LEU A 325 2.91 -1.34 29.50
C LEU A 325 2.72 -0.02 28.73
N SER A 326 2.41 -0.13 27.43
CA SER A 326 1.97 1.02 26.64
C SER A 326 0.65 1.60 27.19
N GLN A 327 0.20 2.78 26.73
CA GLN A 327 -1.12 3.27 27.12
C GLN A 327 -2.21 2.29 26.72
N SER A 328 -2.22 1.86 25.46
CA SER A 328 -3.20 0.90 24.94
C SER A 328 -3.18 -0.45 25.68
N ASP A 329 -2.01 -0.94 26.10
CA ASP A 329 -1.93 -2.19 26.88
C ASP A 329 -2.37 -2.01 28.34
N ARG A 330 -2.27 -0.79 28.90
CA ARG A 330 -2.87 -0.45 30.20
C ARG A 330 -4.39 -0.39 30.10
N ASP A 331 -4.92 0.22 29.04
CA ASP A 331 -6.36 0.27 28.76
C ASP A 331 -6.93 -1.15 28.55
N LEU A 332 -6.19 -2.01 27.85
CA LEU A 332 -6.52 -3.43 27.67
C LEU A 332 -6.48 -4.22 28.98
N LEU A 333 -5.49 -3.96 29.85
CA LEU A 333 -5.42 -4.56 31.19
C LEU A 333 -6.60 -4.11 32.07
N ASP A 334 -7.00 -2.84 32.01
CA ASP A 334 -8.15 -2.31 32.77
C ASP A 334 -9.47 -2.93 32.29
N ALA A 335 -9.66 -3.04 30.97
CA ALA A 335 -10.80 -3.76 30.40
C ALA A 335 -10.83 -5.24 30.82
N ALA A 336 -9.68 -5.92 30.81
CA ALA A 336 -9.55 -7.31 31.24
C ALA A 336 -9.92 -7.50 32.73
N GLN A 337 -9.44 -6.60 33.59
CA GLN A 337 -9.73 -6.61 35.03
C GLN A 337 -11.21 -6.32 35.32
N ALA A 338 -11.83 -5.40 34.56
CA ALA A 338 -13.26 -5.11 34.66
C ALA A 338 -14.12 -6.31 34.25
N VAL A 339 -13.84 -6.93 33.09
CA VAL A 339 -14.55 -8.14 32.62
C VAL A 339 -14.39 -9.30 33.61
N ALA A 340 -13.18 -9.55 34.11
CA ALA A 340 -12.95 -10.57 35.14
C ALA A 340 -13.67 -10.27 36.47
N GLY A 341 -13.91 -8.99 36.78
CA GLY A 341 -14.73 -8.57 37.92
C GLY A 341 -16.21 -8.89 37.73
N GLU A 342 -16.79 -8.52 36.58
CA GLU A 342 -18.22 -8.73 36.28
C GLU A 342 -18.58 -10.22 36.11
N VAL A 343 -17.70 -11.04 35.53
CA VAL A 343 -17.93 -12.51 35.39
C VAL A 343 -18.00 -13.21 36.76
N VAL A 344 -17.33 -12.68 37.78
CA VAL A 344 -17.36 -13.20 39.17
C VAL A 344 -18.43 -12.48 40.02
N ALA A 345 -19.02 -11.39 39.52
CA ALA A 345 -20.01 -10.64 40.27
C ALA A 345 -21.27 -11.49 40.50
N PRO A 346 -21.82 -11.54 41.73
CA PRO A 346 -23.05 -12.27 41.98
C PRO A 346 -24.17 -11.67 41.15
N VAL A 347 -24.90 -12.53 40.42
CA VAL A 347 -26.03 -12.11 39.58
C VAL A 347 -27.00 -11.30 40.44
N LYS A 348 -27.09 -10.00 40.16
CA LYS A 348 -28.11 -9.13 40.72
C LYS A 348 -29.45 -9.60 40.17
N THR A 349 -30.14 -10.48 40.90
CA THR A 349 -31.54 -10.76 40.67
C THR A 349 -32.28 -9.42 40.61
N PRO A 350 -33.20 -9.20 39.65
CA PRO A 350 -33.96 -7.96 39.59
C PRO A 350 -34.78 -7.80 40.87
N GLY A 351 -34.24 -7.04 41.81
CA GLY A 351 -34.97 -6.60 42.99
C GLY A 351 -36.21 -5.87 42.48
N LYS A 352 -37.38 -6.40 42.85
CA LYS A 352 -38.71 -5.87 42.54
C LYS A 352 -38.66 -4.34 42.49
N ALA A 353 -38.89 -3.78 41.30
CA ALA A 353 -38.75 -2.34 41.07
C ALA A 353 -39.57 -1.54 42.08
N GLU A 354 -38.89 -0.88 43.01
CA GLU A 354 -39.49 0.13 43.87
C GLU A 354 -39.59 1.41 43.04
N ALA A 355 -40.82 1.70 42.60
CA ALA A 355 -41.10 2.84 41.74
C ALA A 355 -40.90 4.16 42.50
N ALA A 356 -39.81 4.86 42.20
CA ALA A 356 -39.60 6.25 42.59
C ALA A 356 -39.85 7.19 41.39
N PRO A 357 -40.27 8.46 41.61
CA PRO A 357 -41.15 9.13 40.65
C PRO A 357 -40.44 9.78 39.46
N ALA A 358 -41.13 9.82 38.32
CA ALA A 358 -40.72 10.61 37.17
C ALA A 358 -40.98 12.11 37.38
N ALA A 359 -39.92 12.92 37.44
CA ALA A 359 -39.98 14.36 37.17
C ALA A 359 -38.59 14.96 36.88
N ALA A 360 -38.32 15.31 35.62
CA ALA A 360 -37.98 16.67 35.18
C ALA A 360 -37.43 16.66 33.74
N LYS A 361 -37.88 17.63 32.93
CA LYS A 361 -37.41 17.83 31.55
C LYS A 361 -36.03 18.52 31.54
N GLY A 362 -35.17 18.16 30.59
CA GLY A 362 -33.91 18.85 30.31
C GLY A 362 -33.63 18.91 28.81
N ASN A 363 -33.59 20.12 28.27
CA ASN A 363 -33.23 20.57 26.91
C ASN A 363 -32.95 19.53 25.80
N GLU A 364 -33.78 19.62 24.75
CA GLU A 364 -33.30 19.42 23.38
C GLU A 364 -32.40 20.61 22.98
N ALA A 365 -31.17 20.34 22.55
CA ALA A 365 -30.32 21.30 21.85
C ALA A 365 -29.28 20.58 20.98
N ASN A 366 -29.38 20.79 19.65
CA ASN A 366 -28.41 20.47 18.60
C ASN A 366 -27.53 19.21 18.77
N SER A 367 -27.91 18.15 18.05
CA SER A 367 -26.91 17.34 17.34
C SER A 367 -26.97 17.72 15.87
N ALA A 368 -25.91 18.37 15.37
CA ALA A 368 -25.81 18.69 13.95
C ALA A 368 -25.56 17.40 13.15
N ALA A 369 -26.19 17.28 11.99
CA ALA A 369 -25.88 16.21 11.06
C ALA A 369 -24.51 16.46 10.44
N GLU A 370 -23.58 15.51 10.63
CA GLU A 370 -22.44 15.35 9.74
C GLU A 370 -22.57 14.03 8.98
N ALA A 371 -22.16 14.07 7.72
CA ALA A 371 -22.59 13.12 6.71
C ALA A 371 -21.91 11.75 6.87
N SER A 372 -22.65 10.71 6.49
CA SER A 372 -22.08 9.40 6.17
C SER A 372 -20.95 9.57 5.14
N ALA A 373 -19.71 9.31 5.55
CA ALA A 373 -18.61 9.16 4.62
C ALA A 373 -18.77 7.82 3.88
N ASP A 374 -18.91 7.92 2.56
CA ASP A 374 -19.07 6.80 1.63
C ASP A 374 -17.79 5.91 1.64
N PRO A 375 -17.88 4.57 1.77
CA PRO A 375 -16.72 3.68 1.70
C PRO A 375 -16.27 3.48 0.25
N ALA A 376 -15.87 4.57 -0.40
CA ALA A 376 -15.46 4.62 -1.81
C ALA A 376 -14.10 5.31 -2.04
N ASN A 377 -13.37 5.66 -0.97
CA ASN A 377 -11.93 5.94 -1.07
C ASN A 377 -11.18 4.61 -1.23
N ALA A 378 -11.05 4.17 -2.48
CA ALA A 378 -10.00 3.25 -2.86
C ALA A 378 -8.65 3.99 -2.72
N ASP A 379 -8.10 3.96 -1.52
CA ASP A 379 -6.78 4.50 -1.21
C ASP A 379 -5.76 3.79 -2.12
N LEU A 380 -5.26 4.51 -3.12
CA LEU A 380 -4.41 3.92 -4.13
C LEU A 380 -3.10 3.50 -3.47
N PRO A 381 -2.61 2.27 -3.73
CA PRO A 381 -1.37 1.83 -3.14
C PRO A 381 -0.25 2.76 -3.64
N PRO A 382 0.54 3.37 -2.74
CA PRO A 382 1.49 4.41 -3.12
C PRO A 382 2.54 3.86 -4.10
N VAL A 383 2.96 4.72 -5.04
CA VAL A 383 4.00 4.40 -6.02
C VAL A 383 5.34 4.10 -5.34
N GLU A 384 5.85 2.89 -5.56
CA GLU A 384 7.15 2.44 -5.05
C GLU A 384 8.27 3.44 -5.36
N GLY A 385 8.94 3.93 -4.32
CA GLY A 385 10.05 4.87 -4.46
C GLY A 385 9.67 6.35 -4.48
N ALA A 386 8.37 6.69 -4.50
CA ALA A 386 7.92 7.97 -3.93
C ALA A 386 7.74 7.78 -2.42
N MET A 387 8.29 8.67 -1.61
CA MET A 387 7.88 8.75 -0.21
C MET A 387 6.48 9.36 -0.14
N PRO A 388 5.58 8.87 0.72
CA PRO A 388 4.41 9.66 1.11
C PRO A 388 4.91 10.96 1.73
N ASP A 389 4.23 12.08 1.44
CA ASP A 389 4.67 13.41 1.88
C ASP A 389 4.90 13.44 3.39
N GLN A 390 6.16 13.61 3.78
CA GLN A 390 6.49 13.93 5.16
C GLN A 390 5.94 15.34 5.43
N PRO A 391 5.05 15.54 6.42
CA PRO A 391 4.37 16.82 6.62
C PRO A 391 5.42 17.91 6.77
N ALA A 392 5.34 18.91 5.90
CA ALA A 392 6.34 19.96 5.81
C ALA A 392 6.47 20.66 7.18
N VAL A 393 7.67 20.58 7.77
CA VAL A 393 8.00 21.39 8.94
C VAL A 393 7.77 22.85 8.58
N ALA A 394 6.84 23.48 9.28
CA ALA A 394 6.36 24.81 8.94
C ALA A 394 7.48 25.85 9.13
N SER A 395 8.18 26.16 8.03
CA SER A 395 9.12 27.27 7.94
C SER A 395 8.33 28.58 7.97
N SER A 396 8.08 29.07 9.18
CA SER A 396 7.42 30.35 9.39
C SER A 396 8.35 31.51 9.02
N ASP A 397 8.12 32.12 7.86
CA ASP A 397 8.66 33.43 7.51
C ASP A 397 7.54 34.38 7.00
N PRO A 398 7.69 35.71 7.15
CA PRO A 398 6.57 36.65 7.21
C PRO A 398 5.99 37.08 5.84
N PRO A 399 4.76 37.63 5.81
CA PRO A 399 4.05 37.89 4.56
C PRO A 399 4.62 39.07 3.77
N VAL A 400 4.92 38.82 2.49
CA VAL A 400 5.15 39.88 1.49
C VAL A 400 3.81 40.34 0.91
N ALA A 401 3.69 41.66 0.73
CA ALA A 401 2.42 42.33 0.49
C ALA A 401 1.81 42.05 -0.89
N SER A 402 0.47 41.99 -0.92
CA SER A 402 -0.33 42.00 -2.14
C SER A 402 -0.08 43.25 -2.98
N GLY A 403 0.28 43.05 -4.25
CA GLY A 403 0.31 44.10 -5.26
C GLY A 403 -0.78 43.84 -6.30
N ASP A 404 -1.87 44.61 -6.25
CA ASP A 404 -2.91 44.56 -7.27
C ASP A 404 -2.35 44.94 -8.65
N GLN A 405 -2.72 44.17 -9.68
CA GLN A 405 -2.85 44.75 -11.02
C GLN A 405 -3.92 44.04 -11.85
N GLN A 406 -4.97 44.80 -12.13
CA GLN A 406 -6.18 44.41 -12.83
C GLN A 406 -6.12 44.90 -14.30
N VAL A 407 -6.18 43.99 -15.27
CA VAL A 407 -6.41 44.32 -16.69
C VAL A 407 -7.26 43.19 -17.30
N ALA A 408 -8.60 43.32 -17.28
CA ALA A 408 -9.42 43.63 -18.44
C ALA A 408 -9.14 42.72 -19.67
N SER A 409 -9.88 41.62 -19.87
CA SER A 409 -11.21 41.56 -20.52
C SER A 409 -11.24 42.17 -21.94
N GLY A 410 -11.26 41.31 -22.97
CA GLY A 410 -11.35 41.71 -24.37
C GLY A 410 -11.54 40.51 -25.32
N ASP A 411 -12.78 40.02 -25.42
CA ASP A 411 -13.27 39.21 -26.55
C ASP A 411 -13.86 40.18 -27.60
N PRO A 412 -13.64 39.95 -28.91
CA PRO A 412 -14.82 39.62 -29.72
C PRO A 412 -14.57 38.62 -30.85
N ALA A 413 -15.27 37.49 -30.75
CA ALA A 413 -16.29 36.99 -31.70
C ALA A 413 -15.95 36.74 -33.19
N LYS A 414 -16.50 35.60 -33.67
CA LYS A 414 -16.83 35.25 -35.08
C LYS A 414 -15.64 34.93 -36.02
N ASP A 415 -15.74 34.02 -36.98
CA ASP A 415 -16.90 33.39 -37.65
C ASP A 415 -16.75 31.88 -37.89
N THR A 416 -17.88 31.18 -38.02
CA THR A 416 -17.98 29.86 -38.69
C THR A 416 -18.52 30.03 -40.12
N PRO A 417 -18.35 29.01 -40.98
CA PRO A 417 -19.58 28.50 -41.60
C PRO A 417 -19.68 26.96 -41.60
N SER A 418 -20.93 26.49 -41.65
CA SER A 418 -21.35 25.10 -41.59
C SER A 418 -21.67 24.52 -42.98
N ALA A 419 -21.26 23.28 -43.24
CA ALA A 419 -21.84 22.34 -44.23
C ALA A 419 -21.15 20.96 -44.08
N ALA A 420 -21.75 19.80 -44.36
CA ALA A 420 -23.16 19.37 -44.42
C ALA A 420 -23.21 17.83 -44.40
N SER A 421 -24.29 17.23 -43.87
CA SER A 421 -24.77 15.87 -44.22
C SER A 421 -25.93 16.02 -45.22
N PRO A 422 -26.60 14.97 -45.79
CA PRO A 422 -26.67 13.53 -45.46
C PRO A 422 -26.75 12.65 -46.76
N PRO A 423 -27.59 11.58 -46.97
CA PRO A 423 -28.25 10.57 -46.10
C PRO A 423 -28.15 9.08 -46.63
N SER A 424 -28.81 8.14 -45.91
CA SER A 424 -29.44 6.88 -46.42
C SER A 424 -28.53 5.67 -46.76
N ALA A 425 -28.92 4.37 -46.65
CA ALA A 425 -30.07 3.70 -46.00
C ALA A 425 -29.81 2.16 -45.81
N ARG A 426 -30.67 1.47 -45.04
CA ARG A 426 -30.86 -0.01 -44.92
C ARG A 426 -32.10 -0.42 -45.80
N PRO A 427 -32.61 -1.70 -45.91
CA PRO A 427 -32.28 -2.99 -45.25
C PRO A 427 -32.32 -4.25 -46.21
N LEU A 428 -32.53 -5.47 -45.64
CA LEU A 428 -33.00 -6.76 -46.25
C LEU A 428 -31.94 -7.69 -46.90
N ALA A 429 -32.02 -9.04 -46.89
CA ALA A 429 -32.85 -10.01 -46.12
C ALA A 429 -32.27 -11.47 -46.14
N ARG A 430 -32.95 -12.36 -45.39
CA ARG A 430 -32.72 -13.82 -45.15
C ARG A 430 -32.60 -14.73 -46.39
N THR A 431 -32.00 -15.92 -46.21
CA THR A 431 -32.56 -17.31 -46.37
C THR A 431 -31.46 -18.38 -46.15
N THR A 432 -31.67 -19.67 -45.80
CA THR A 432 -32.52 -20.42 -44.82
C THR A 432 -31.98 -21.89 -44.76
N ASN A 433 -32.64 -22.81 -44.02
CA ASN A 433 -32.53 -24.30 -44.05
C ASN A 433 -31.32 -24.93 -43.32
N GLU A 434 -31.42 -26.08 -42.63
CA GLU A 434 -32.57 -26.90 -42.18
C GLU A 434 -32.16 -27.84 -41.02
N THR A 435 -33.14 -28.39 -40.28
CA THR A 435 -32.97 -29.46 -39.27
C THR A 435 -33.97 -30.57 -39.60
N PRO A 436 -33.65 -31.86 -39.34
CA PRO A 436 -34.36 -32.59 -38.27
C PRO A 436 -33.42 -33.55 -37.49
N ALA A 437 -33.38 -33.58 -36.16
CA ALA A 437 -34.38 -34.03 -35.17
C ALA A 437 -34.24 -35.53 -34.78
N ALA A 438 -33.94 -35.79 -33.50
CA ALA A 438 -34.28 -37.02 -32.76
C ALA A 438 -34.14 -36.80 -31.24
N ALA A 439 -35.03 -37.42 -30.46
CA ALA A 439 -35.08 -37.42 -28.99
C ALA A 439 -35.84 -38.72 -28.56
N PRO A 440 -36.08 -39.00 -27.26
CA PRO A 440 -35.25 -38.89 -26.06
C PRO A 440 -35.14 -40.26 -25.33
N MET A 441 -34.47 -40.33 -24.17
CA MET A 441 -34.75 -41.37 -23.16
C MET A 441 -34.69 -40.81 -21.73
N GLN A 442 -35.66 -41.23 -20.91
CA GLN A 442 -35.77 -40.93 -19.47
C GLN A 442 -35.15 -42.07 -18.65
N ALA A 443 -34.68 -41.77 -17.43
CA ALA A 443 -34.54 -42.77 -16.36
C ALA A 443 -34.61 -42.11 -14.96
N ASP A 444 -35.76 -42.31 -14.33
CA ASP A 444 -36.09 -42.40 -12.89
C ASP A 444 -35.46 -41.54 -11.77
N ALA A 445 -36.28 -41.35 -10.74
CA ALA A 445 -35.95 -40.64 -9.50
C ALA A 445 -36.31 -41.50 -8.25
N ALA A 446 -35.53 -41.34 -7.18
CA ALA A 446 -35.82 -41.87 -5.84
C ALA A 446 -35.22 -40.93 -4.75
N PRO A 447 -35.73 -40.94 -3.51
CA PRO A 447 -36.15 -39.68 -2.90
C PRO A 447 -35.23 -39.10 -1.81
N VAL A 448 -35.28 -37.78 -1.65
CA VAL A 448 -34.66 -37.05 -0.53
C VAL A 448 -35.66 -36.92 0.61
N VAL A 449 -35.25 -37.32 1.82
CA VAL A 449 -36.03 -37.17 3.06
C VAL A 449 -35.91 -35.74 3.58
N GLN A 450 -37.03 -35.15 4.00
CA GLN A 450 -37.07 -33.81 4.59
C GLN A 450 -36.41 -33.76 5.97
N ALA A 451 -35.65 -32.70 6.23
CA ALA A 451 -35.24 -32.29 7.58
C ALA A 451 -35.59 -30.82 7.81
N SER A 452 -36.10 -30.54 9.01
CA SER A 452 -36.80 -29.33 9.45
C SER A 452 -36.14 -27.97 9.16
N ALA A 453 -36.98 -26.97 8.93
CA ALA A 453 -36.58 -25.55 8.80
C ALA A 453 -36.04 -24.97 10.14
N PRO A 454 -35.13 -23.97 10.09
CA PRO A 454 -34.61 -23.33 11.28
C PRO A 454 -35.60 -22.35 11.91
N THR A 455 -35.64 -22.32 13.24
CA THR A 455 -36.44 -21.41 14.07
C THR A 455 -35.99 -19.95 13.89
N ALA A 456 -36.94 -19.01 13.92
CA ALA A 456 -36.68 -17.57 13.85
C ALA A 456 -35.77 -17.06 15.00
N PRO A 457 -35.00 -15.98 14.78
CA PRO A 457 -34.08 -15.43 15.78
C PRO A 457 -34.86 -14.82 16.95
N ASN A 458 -34.51 -15.23 18.17
CA ASN A 458 -35.03 -14.64 19.39
C ASN A 458 -34.22 -13.38 19.77
N ALA A 459 -34.75 -12.57 20.68
CA ALA A 459 -34.22 -11.23 21.00
C ALA A 459 -32.71 -11.21 21.35
N GLN A 460 -32.03 -10.15 20.88
CA GLN A 460 -30.59 -9.93 21.06
C GLN A 460 -30.21 -9.88 22.54
N ASP A 461 -29.14 -10.60 22.91
CA ASP A 461 -28.60 -10.58 24.26
C ASP A 461 -27.97 -9.20 24.56
N PRO A 462 -28.25 -8.57 25.73
CA PRO A 462 -27.55 -7.36 26.15
C PRO A 462 -26.03 -7.54 26.23
N ILE A 463 -25.53 -8.76 26.48
CA ILE A 463 -24.10 -9.09 26.50
C ILE A 463 -23.50 -9.00 25.10
N ASP A 464 -24.12 -9.62 24.09
CA ASP A 464 -23.67 -9.52 22.69
C ASP A 464 -23.66 -8.07 22.20
N THR A 465 -24.67 -7.30 22.63
CA THR A 465 -24.78 -5.87 22.31
C THR A 465 -23.65 -5.06 22.95
N ALA A 466 -23.30 -5.35 24.21
CA ALA A 466 -22.17 -4.73 24.90
C ALA A 466 -20.83 -5.09 24.25
N VAL A 467 -20.59 -6.37 23.93
CA VAL A 467 -19.37 -6.85 23.25
C VAL A 467 -19.22 -6.19 21.87
N ALA A 468 -20.30 -6.12 21.09
CA ALA A 468 -20.27 -5.47 19.77
C ALA A 468 -20.04 -3.96 19.83
N ASN A 469 -20.52 -3.28 20.88
CA ASN A 469 -20.25 -1.85 21.09
C ASN A 469 -18.80 -1.61 21.53
N THR A 470 -18.26 -2.42 22.45
CA THR A 470 -16.86 -2.34 22.88
C THR A 470 -15.90 -2.59 21.71
N ARG A 471 -16.18 -3.58 20.84
CA ARG A 471 -15.38 -3.85 19.65
C ARG A 471 -15.33 -2.64 18.71
N ARG A 472 -16.49 -2.03 18.40
CA ARG A 472 -16.58 -0.81 17.59
C ARG A 472 -15.83 0.37 18.20
N GLN A 473 -15.84 0.54 19.52
CA GLN A 473 -15.08 1.60 20.19
C GLN A 473 -13.56 1.38 20.10
N LEU A 474 -13.10 0.13 20.25
CA LEU A 474 -11.67 -0.20 20.11
C LEU A 474 -11.17 0.00 18.67
N ASP A 475 -11.94 -0.43 17.67
CA ASP A 475 -11.60 -0.22 16.25
C ASP A 475 -11.54 1.29 15.91
N GLN A 476 -12.43 2.12 16.46
CA GLN A 476 -12.38 3.59 16.32
C GLN A 476 -11.15 4.22 16.97
N ILE A 477 -10.71 3.71 18.13
CA ILE A 477 -9.52 4.20 18.83
C ILE A 477 -8.24 3.84 18.07
N ASP A 478 -8.09 2.60 17.58
CA ASP A 478 -6.95 2.20 16.74
C ASP A 478 -6.92 3.03 15.43
N GLN A 479 -8.07 3.37 14.84
CA GLN A 479 -8.17 4.20 13.63
C GLN A 479 -7.77 5.67 13.87
N LEU A 480 -8.11 6.26 15.03
CA LEU A 480 -7.68 7.61 15.41
C LEU A 480 -6.19 7.69 15.79
N LEU A 481 -5.66 6.63 16.40
CA LEU A 481 -4.23 6.56 16.77
C LEU A 481 -3.32 6.28 15.56
N GLY A 482 -3.84 5.70 14.48
CA GLY A 482 -3.15 5.58 13.20
C GLY A 482 -2.93 6.90 12.45
N ALA A 483 -3.67 7.96 12.81
CA ALA A 483 -3.64 9.27 12.14
C ALA A 483 -2.80 10.33 12.90
N ALA A 484 -2.18 9.98 14.02
CA ALA A 484 -1.35 10.92 14.79
C ALA A 484 0.05 11.09 14.15
N PRO A 485 0.50 12.32 13.85
CA PRO A 485 1.85 12.55 13.31
C PRO A 485 2.92 12.26 14.38
N LYS A 486 4.09 11.80 13.93
CA LYS A 486 5.32 11.69 14.72
C LYS A 486 6.11 13.00 14.72
#